data_AF-A0A1B0DKU6-F1
#
_entry.id   AF-A0A1B0DKU6-F1
#
_cell.length_a   1.000
_cell.length_b   1.000
_cell.length_c   1.000
_cell.angle_alpha   90.00
_cell.angle_beta   90.00
_cell.angle_gamma   90.00
#
_symmetry.space_group_name_H-M   'P 1'
#
loop_
_entity.id
_entity.type
_entity.pdbx_description
1 polymer ?
#
loop_
_entity_poly.entity_id
_entity_poly.type
_entity_poly.pdbx_seq_one_letter_code
_entity_poly.pdbx_strand_id
1 'polypeptide(L)'
;MSLNLTPSISIESLGLTGKLFSDDLPKKSKQTPKKDELDDFCAFMGIESALCSSKSPVDTQSRDLLKIDVEKELQTTGNQQILQRHSRSQKKKLNKEMREKQKGKEWFNLPATEVTDEIKNDLKVLQMRSVLDPKHFYKKNDFKVLPKYFQVGQYLDSPLDYHQEKHVKKSKKRSIVDDLLKDAEFQKRIKRKYKEIAAKEKPFYRNKKSGESKKFRKEKKKKK
;
A
#
# COMPACT_ATOMS: atom_id res chain seq x y z
N MET A 1 -20.41 52.43 32.52
CA MET A 1 -21.26 52.03 31.39
C MET A 1 -21.20 50.52 31.32
N SER A 2 -22.31 49.89 31.69
CA SER A 2 -22.48 48.45 31.90
C SER A 2 -22.39 47.68 30.59
N LEU A 3 -21.70 46.54 30.65
CA LEU A 3 -21.55 45.55 29.59
C LEU A 3 -22.88 44.83 29.35
N ASN A 4 -23.29 44.65 28.09
CA ASN A 4 -24.35 43.71 27.72
C ASN A 4 -23.73 42.59 26.88
N LEU A 5 -23.62 41.40 27.50
CA LEU A 5 -23.32 40.14 26.85
C LEU A 5 -24.56 39.61 26.11
N THR A 6 -24.36 39.02 24.95
CA THR A 6 -25.37 38.29 24.17
C THR A 6 -25.84 37.03 24.89
N PRO A 7 -27.13 36.66 24.88
CA PRO A 7 -27.60 35.44 25.52
C PRO A 7 -27.15 34.20 24.73
N SER A 8 -26.57 33.24 25.44
CA SER A 8 -26.29 31.89 24.96
C SER A 8 -27.60 31.15 24.70
N ILE A 9 -27.78 30.67 23.47
CA ILE A 9 -28.91 29.82 23.10
C ILE A 9 -28.66 28.42 23.68
N SER A 10 -29.35 28.09 24.77
CA SER A 10 -29.35 26.77 25.38
C SER A 10 -30.16 25.78 24.53
N ILE A 11 -29.63 24.57 24.35
CA ILE A 11 -30.22 23.46 23.55
C ILE A 11 -31.62 23.02 24.04
N GLU A 12 -32.03 23.48 25.22
CA GLU A 12 -33.35 23.22 25.81
C GLU A 12 -34.51 23.88 25.04
N SER A 13 -34.26 24.89 24.19
CA SER A 13 -35.32 25.60 23.47
C SER A 13 -35.84 24.89 22.20
N LEU A 14 -35.32 23.71 21.85
CA LEU A 14 -35.68 22.97 20.64
C LEU A 14 -36.48 21.68 20.90
N GLY A 15 -36.93 21.43 22.13
CA GLY A 15 -37.96 20.41 22.41
C GLY A 15 -37.59 18.96 22.06
N LEU A 16 -36.29 18.62 22.02
CA LEU A 16 -35.80 17.27 21.77
C LEU A 16 -35.46 16.55 23.08
N THR A 17 -36.46 16.30 23.92
CA THR A 17 -36.33 15.37 25.06
C THR A 17 -36.92 14.02 24.68
N GLY A 18 -36.14 13.19 24.01
CA GLY A 18 -36.50 11.82 23.63
C GLY A 18 -35.50 10.81 24.21
N LYS A 19 -36.01 9.64 24.61
CA LYS A 19 -35.30 8.46 25.18
C LYS A 19 -34.18 7.85 24.32
N LEU A 20 -33.75 8.53 23.26
CA LEU A 20 -32.72 8.07 22.32
C LEU A 20 -31.34 8.70 22.54
N PHE A 21 -31.18 9.58 23.52
CA PHE A 21 -29.91 10.24 23.85
C PHE A 21 -29.56 10.12 25.35
N SER A 22 -29.77 8.92 25.92
CA SER A 22 -29.29 8.58 27.26
C SER A 22 -28.14 7.58 27.14
N ASP A 23 -26.94 7.99 27.55
CA ASP A 23 -25.71 7.18 27.58
C ASP A 23 -25.67 6.19 28.76
N ASP A 24 -26.77 5.47 29.00
CA ASP A 24 -26.82 4.41 30.02
C ASP A 24 -26.98 3.05 29.35
N LEU A 25 -25.84 2.45 28.97
CA LEU A 25 -25.79 1.05 28.54
C LEU A 25 -26.03 0.13 29.76
N PRO A 26 -27.08 -0.71 29.78
CA PRO A 26 -27.24 -1.71 30.82
C PRO A 26 -26.16 -2.80 30.67
N LYS A 27 -25.36 -3.01 31.72
CA LYS A 27 -24.45 -4.16 31.83
C LYS A 27 -25.27 -5.46 31.88
N LYS A 28 -25.45 -6.12 30.74
CA LYS A 28 -25.94 -7.50 30.70
C LYS A 28 -24.89 -8.43 31.30
N SER A 29 -25.16 -8.96 32.48
CA SER A 29 -24.44 -10.10 33.03
C SER A 29 -24.66 -11.32 32.14
N LYS A 30 -23.58 -11.92 31.62
CA LYS A 30 -23.64 -13.22 30.95
C LYS A 30 -23.93 -14.30 32.00
N GLN A 31 -25.17 -14.77 32.08
CA GLN A 31 -25.45 -16.06 32.71
C GLN A 31 -25.04 -17.15 31.70
N THR A 32 -24.11 -18.01 32.10
CA THR A 32 -23.78 -19.22 31.34
C THR A 32 -24.86 -20.27 31.62
N PRO A 33 -25.45 -20.90 30.60
CA PRO A 33 -26.47 -21.93 30.78
C PRO A 33 -25.88 -23.14 31.50
N LYS A 34 -26.64 -23.72 32.44
CA LYS A 34 -26.27 -24.95 33.14
C LYS A 34 -26.30 -26.12 32.14
N LYS A 35 -25.48 -27.15 32.38
CA LYS A 35 -25.33 -28.31 31.48
C LYS A 35 -26.67 -28.97 31.11
N ASP A 36 -27.63 -28.92 32.01
CA ASP A 36 -28.97 -29.48 31.82
C ASP A 36 -29.76 -28.78 30.69
N GLU A 37 -29.44 -27.53 30.33
CA GLU A 37 -30.11 -26.78 29.25
C GLU A 37 -29.62 -27.18 27.84
N LEU A 38 -28.44 -27.80 27.72
CA LEU A 38 -27.90 -28.26 26.44
C LEU A 38 -28.52 -29.57 25.98
N ASP A 39 -28.84 -30.45 26.93
CA ASP A 39 -29.49 -31.73 26.65
C ASP A 39 -30.96 -31.50 26.24
N ASP A 40 -31.64 -30.53 26.86
CA ASP A 40 -32.99 -30.08 26.47
C ASP A 40 -33.01 -29.43 25.06
N PHE A 41 -31.96 -28.69 24.70
CA PHE A 41 -31.83 -28.10 23.36
C PHE A 41 -31.54 -29.15 22.27
N CYS A 42 -30.71 -30.16 22.57
CA CYS A 42 -30.46 -31.28 21.67
C CYS A 42 -31.72 -32.15 21.47
N ALA A 43 -32.53 -32.33 22.51
CA ALA A 43 -33.83 -32.99 22.43
C ALA A 43 -34.85 -32.16 21.62
N PHE A 44 -34.88 -30.84 21.79
CA PHE A 44 -35.73 -29.92 21.02
C PHE A 44 -35.39 -29.91 19.52
N MET A 45 -34.10 -30.00 19.18
CA MET A 45 -33.61 -30.05 17.80
C MET A 45 -33.64 -31.46 17.18
N GLY A 46 -34.06 -32.49 17.93
CA GLY A 46 -34.18 -33.86 17.43
C GLY A 46 -32.84 -34.50 17.04
N ILE A 47 -31.74 -34.12 17.69
CA ILE A 47 -30.41 -34.67 17.41
C ILE A 47 -30.13 -35.78 18.42
N GLU A 48 -30.19 -37.04 17.97
CA GLU A 48 -29.84 -38.20 18.81
C GLU A 48 -28.34 -38.26 19.10
N SER A 49 -28.02 -38.41 20.40
CA SER A 49 -26.72 -38.36 21.06
C SER A 49 -25.81 -39.58 20.82
N ALA A 50 -25.91 -40.22 19.66
CA ALA A 50 -25.24 -41.50 19.39
C ALA A 50 -23.89 -41.40 18.66
N LEU A 51 -23.39 -40.21 18.30
CA LEU A 51 -22.11 -40.09 17.56
C LEU A 51 -20.88 -39.81 18.44
N CYS A 52 -20.96 -40.07 19.74
CA CYS A 52 -19.84 -39.87 20.67
C CYS A 52 -19.58 -41.12 21.52
N SER A 53 -19.15 -42.22 20.90
CA SER A 53 -18.15 -43.15 21.46
C SER A 53 -17.89 -44.33 20.51
N SER A 54 -16.78 -44.30 19.78
CA SER A 54 -15.89 -45.47 19.61
C SER A 54 -14.59 -45.02 18.94
N LYS A 55 -13.48 -45.52 19.50
CA LYS A 55 -12.10 -45.08 19.25
C LYS A 55 -11.68 -45.30 17.79
N SER A 56 -11.04 -44.31 17.18
CA SER A 56 -10.40 -44.40 15.86
C SER A 56 -8.91 -44.01 15.94
N PRO A 57 -8.05 -44.49 15.01
CA PRO A 57 -6.61 -44.67 15.21
C PRO A 57 -5.79 -43.40 15.00
N VAL A 58 -6.07 -42.35 15.77
CA VAL A 58 -5.32 -41.06 15.74
C VAL A 58 -4.51 -40.83 17.02
N ASP A 59 -4.64 -41.72 18.01
CA ASP A 59 -4.01 -41.60 19.34
C ASP A 59 -2.48 -41.82 19.36
N THR A 60 -1.86 -42.05 18.20
CA THR A 60 -0.40 -42.22 18.09
C THR A 60 0.32 -40.89 17.88
N GLN A 61 -0.34 -39.85 17.34
CA GLN A 61 0.28 -38.53 17.16
C GLN A 61 0.18 -37.63 18.40
N SER A 62 -0.75 -37.92 19.31
CA SER A 62 -0.97 -37.14 20.54
C SER A 62 0.08 -37.41 21.62
N ARG A 63 0.83 -38.53 21.54
CA ARG A 63 1.85 -38.88 22.54
C ARG A 63 3.18 -38.15 22.37
N ASP A 64 3.47 -37.63 21.18
CA ASP A 64 4.71 -36.88 20.94
C ASP A 64 4.57 -35.39 21.29
N LEU A 65 3.34 -34.87 21.36
CA LEU A 65 3.04 -33.51 21.84
C LEU A 65 3.10 -33.39 23.36
N LEU A 66 3.03 -34.50 24.09
CA LEU A 66 3.07 -34.54 25.56
C LEU A 66 4.49 -34.62 26.14
N LYS A 67 5.52 -34.70 25.28
CA LYS A 67 6.94 -34.57 25.66
C LYS A 67 7.51 -33.18 25.40
N ILE A 68 6.66 -32.25 24.99
CA ILE A 68 7.01 -30.84 24.96
C ILE A 68 6.86 -30.36 26.40
N ASP A 69 7.99 -30.16 27.09
CA ASP A 69 8.03 -29.49 28.38
C ASP A 69 7.54 -28.05 28.16
N VAL A 70 6.22 -27.84 28.28
CA VAL A 70 5.56 -26.53 28.09
C VAL A 70 6.20 -25.47 28.98
N GLU A 71 6.72 -25.85 30.14
CA GLU A 71 7.48 -24.97 31.05
C GLU A 71 8.86 -24.56 30.51
N LYS A 72 9.59 -25.46 29.81
CA LYS A 72 10.87 -25.09 29.17
C LYS A 72 10.63 -24.20 27.95
N GLU A 73 9.59 -24.49 27.16
CA GLU A 73 9.20 -23.63 26.04
C GLU A 73 8.65 -22.27 26.50
N LEU A 74 7.91 -22.20 27.62
CA LEU A 74 7.47 -20.93 28.21
C LEU A 74 8.62 -20.14 28.87
N GLN A 75 9.67 -20.81 29.35
CA GLN A 75 10.87 -20.15 29.87
C GLN A 75 11.82 -19.67 28.76
N THR A 76 11.91 -20.37 27.63
CA THR A 76 12.65 -19.92 26.45
C THR A 76 11.90 -18.84 25.69
N THR A 77 10.57 -18.90 25.59
CA THR A 77 9.74 -17.87 24.93
C THR A 77 9.40 -16.67 25.82
N GLY A 78 9.27 -16.89 27.13
CA GLY A 78 8.97 -15.84 28.12
C GLY A 78 10.14 -14.94 28.46
N ASN A 79 11.38 -15.41 28.30
CA ASN A 79 12.60 -14.64 28.57
C ASN A 79 13.24 -14.01 27.32
N GLN A 80 12.69 -14.23 26.12
CA GLN A 80 13.23 -13.61 24.89
C GLN A 80 12.73 -12.19 24.63
N GLN A 81 11.83 -11.68 25.46
CA GLN A 81 11.56 -10.24 25.55
C GLN A 81 12.28 -9.64 26.75
N ILE A 82 13.59 -9.91 26.89
CA ILE A 82 14.44 -8.94 27.57
C ILE A 82 14.22 -7.64 26.81
N LEU A 83 13.57 -6.67 27.45
CA LEU A 83 13.57 -5.28 27.04
C LEU A 83 15.03 -4.88 26.97
N GLN A 84 15.68 -5.13 25.82
CA GLN A 84 17.06 -4.80 25.60
C GLN A 84 17.18 -3.34 25.96
N ARG A 85 17.91 -3.05 27.03
CA ARG A 85 17.94 -1.73 27.64
C ARG A 85 18.84 -0.87 26.77
N HIS A 86 18.29 -0.41 25.65
CA HIS A 86 19.01 0.34 24.66
C HIS A 86 19.53 1.64 25.28
N SER A 87 20.80 1.94 25.04
CA SER A 87 21.38 3.24 25.39
C SER A 87 20.56 4.38 24.77
N ARG A 88 20.57 5.58 25.37
CA ARG A 88 19.84 6.75 24.86
C ARG A 88 20.17 7.03 23.39
N SER A 89 21.40 6.79 22.96
CA SER A 89 21.80 6.92 21.55
C SER A 89 21.18 5.84 20.65
N GLN A 90 21.11 4.60 21.11
CA GLN A 90 20.51 3.49 20.35
C GLN A 90 19.00 3.71 20.17
N LYS A 91 18.29 4.14 21.24
CA LYS A 91 16.87 4.51 21.15
C LYS A 91 16.61 5.61 20.13
N LYS A 92 17.48 6.64 20.08
CA LYS A 92 17.38 7.71 19.08
C LYS A 92 17.54 7.19 17.65
N LYS A 93 18.46 6.25 17.42
CA LYS A 93 18.67 5.61 16.09
C LYS A 93 17.46 4.78 15.69
N LEU A 94 17.00 3.89 16.57
CA LEU A 94 15.80 3.07 16.32
C LEU A 94 14.56 3.94 16.03
N ASN A 95 14.33 4.99 16.81
CA ASN A 95 13.23 5.92 16.55
C ASN A 95 13.39 6.69 15.24
N LYS A 96 14.63 6.92 14.77
CA LYS A 96 14.89 7.54 13.47
C LYS A 96 14.57 6.54 12.35
N GLU A 97 15.02 5.30 12.47
CA GLU A 97 14.71 4.23 11.50
C GLU A 97 13.20 3.95 11.40
N MET A 98 12.49 3.88 12.54
CA MET A 98 11.03 3.74 12.56
C MET A 98 10.33 4.92 11.88
N ARG A 99 10.85 6.15 12.06
CA ARG A 99 10.37 7.34 11.35
C ARG A 99 10.76 7.37 9.87
N GLU A 100 11.86 6.72 9.47
CA GLU A 100 12.26 6.67 8.07
C GLU A 100 11.45 5.66 7.26
N LYS A 101 10.93 4.62 7.92
CA LYS A 101 10.05 3.59 7.33
C LYS A 101 8.68 4.12 6.94
N GLN A 102 8.21 5.21 7.54
CA GLN A 102 6.88 5.77 7.30
C GLN A 102 6.96 7.28 7.12
N LYS A 103 6.09 7.87 6.29
CA LYS A 103 6.08 9.33 6.08
C LYS A 103 5.59 10.12 7.32
N GLY A 104 4.97 9.42 8.27
CA GLY A 104 4.49 9.95 9.55
C GLY A 104 2.97 9.98 9.68
N LYS A 105 2.48 10.34 10.88
CA LYS A 105 1.04 10.34 11.22
C LYS A 105 0.22 11.32 10.38
N GLU A 106 0.82 12.46 10.03
CA GLU A 106 0.19 13.48 9.17
C GLU A 106 -0.23 12.92 7.81
N TRP A 107 0.52 11.93 7.31
CA TRP A 107 0.25 11.28 6.03
C TRP A 107 -0.09 9.81 6.22
N PHE A 108 -1.02 9.54 7.14
CA PHE A 108 -1.60 8.22 7.43
C PHE A 108 -0.58 7.08 7.51
N ASN A 109 0.62 7.35 8.02
CA ASN A 109 1.71 6.38 8.13
C ASN A 109 2.07 5.69 6.80
N LEU A 110 2.01 6.42 5.67
CA LEU A 110 2.35 5.87 4.36
C LEU A 110 3.74 5.21 4.39
N PRO A 111 3.85 3.92 4.03
CA PRO A 111 5.10 3.19 4.13
C PRO A 111 6.11 3.62 3.07
N ALA A 112 7.40 3.47 3.39
CA ALA A 112 8.49 3.49 2.42
C ALA A 112 8.54 2.13 1.73
N THR A 113 7.91 2.04 0.57
CA THR A 113 7.90 0.84 -0.26
C THR A 113 9.27 0.63 -0.90
N GLU A 114 9.64 -0.65 -1.04
CA GLU A 114 10.87 -1.04 -1.72
C GLU A 114 10.74 -0.78 -3.23
N VAL A 115 11.76 -0.16 -3.81
CA VAL A 115 11.78 0.18 -5.23
C VAL A 115 12.34 -1.01 -6.01
N THR A 116 11.45 -1.89 -6.46
CA THR A 116 11.80 -2.92 -7.46
C THR A 116 12.00 -2.29 -8.84
N ASP A 117 12.66 -3.00 -9.76
CA ASP A 117 12.93 -2.46 -11.09
C ASP A 117 11.65 -2.18 -11.91
N GLU A 118 10.62 -3.01 -11.75
CA GLU A 118 9.30 -2.81 -12.37
C GLU A 118 8.67 -1.49 -11.90
N ILE A 119 8.62 -1.29 -10.58
CA ILE A 119 8.08 -0.08 -9.96
C ILE A 119 8.89 1.15 -10.36
N LYS A 120 10.21 1.03 -10.43
CA LYS A 120 11.09 2.09 -10.88
C LYS A 120 10.79 2.52 -12.31
N ASN A 121 10.50 1.56 -13.20
CA ASN A 121 10.12 1.84 -14.57
C ASN A 121 8.77 2.56 -14.63
N ASP A 122 7.78 2.13 -13.85
CA ASP A 122 6.48 2.79 -13.73
C ASP A 122 6.61 4.24 -13.24
N LEU A 123 7.41 4.47 -12.19
CA LEU A 123 7.65 5.83 -11.68
C LEU A 123 8.35 6.72 -12.73
N LYS A 124 9.25 6.14 -13.53
CA LYS A 124 9.91 6.86 -14.63
C LYS A 124 8.93 7.20 -15.76
N VAL A 125 8.00 6.30 -16.08
CA VAL A 125 6.92 6.57 -17.03
C VAL A 125 6.06 7.74 -16.55
N LEU A 126 5.68 7.77 -15.27
CA LEU A 126 4.95 8.89 -14.67
C LEU A 126 5.74 10.21 -14.76
N GLN A 127 7.06 10.15 -14.57
CA GLN A 127 7.93 11.32 -14.75
C GLN A 127 7.94 11.82 -16.20
N MET A 128 7.81 10.93 -17.18
CA MET A 128 7.80 11.27 -18.61
C MET A 128 6.39 11.38 -19.21
N ARG A 129 5.34 11.47 -18.38
CA ARG A 129 3.93 11.45 -18.81
C ARG A 129 3.58 12.46 -19.91
N SER A 130 4.28 13.60 -19.94
CA SER A 130 4.08 14.66 -20.95
C SER A 130 4.42 14.22 -22.38
N VAL A 131 5.21 13.15 -22.56
CA VAL A 131 5.65 12.66 -23.88
C VAL A 131 4.81 11.46 -24.34
N LEU A 132 4.03 10.87 -23.44
CA LEU A 132 3.24 9.66 -23.71
C LEU A 132 2.12 9.93 -24.71
N ASP A 133 1.39 11.03 -24.57
CA ASP A 133 0.33 11.40 -25.48
C ASP A 133 0.59 12.79 -26.08
N PRO A 134 0.65 12.94 -27.42
CA PRO A 134 0.83 14.24 -28.05
C PRO A 134 -0.35 15.20 -27.88
N LYS A 135 -1.56 14.71 -27.57
CA LYS A 135 -2.77 15.53 -27.45
C LYS A 135 -2.99 16.04 -26.04
N HIS A 136 -2.46 15.33 -25.04
CA HIS A 136 -2.66 15.67 -23.63
C HIS A 136 -1.42 16.33 -23.05
N PHE A 137 -1.54 17.62 -22.71
CA PHE A 137 -0.48 18.37 -22.06
C PHE A 137 -0.70 18.39 -20.54
N TYR A 138 0.21 17.75 -19.81
CA TYR A 138 0.24 17.80 -18.35
C TYR A 138 1.02 19.01 -17.84
N LYS A 139 0.72 19.41 -16.60
CA LYS A 139 1.60 20.31 -15.85
C LYS A 139 2.99 19.69 -15.71
N LYS A 140 4.01 20.55 -15.71
CA LYS A 140 5.42 20.14 -15.52
C LYS A 140 5.57 19.38 -14.20
N ASN A 141 6.44 18.37 -14.22
CA ASN A 141 6.72 17.55 -13.04
C ASN A 141 7.78 18.25 -12.17
N ASP A 142 7.49 18.38 -10.87
CA ASP A 142 8.41 18.98 -9.89
C ASP A 142 9.43 17.96 -9.35
N PHE A 143 9.16 16.66 -9.55
CA PHE A 143 10.01 15.57 -9.08
C PHE A 143 11.25 15.40 -9.96
N LYS A 144 12.39 15.87 -9.45
CA LYS A 144 13.72 15.58 -10.03
C LYS A 144 14.20 14.17 -9.67
N VAL A 145 13.89 13.73 -8.45
CA VAL A 145 14.26 12.42 -7.90
C VAL A 145 12.97 11.60 -7.70
N LEU A 146 13.07 10.28 -7.84
CA LEU A 146 11.94 9.38 -7.58
C LEU A 146 11.46 9.50 -6.13
N PRO A 147 10.15 9.47 -5.88
CA PRO A 147 9.61 9.59 -4.53
C PRO A 147 10.00 8.39 -3.67
N LYS A 148 10.39 8.65 -2.42
CA LYS A 148 10.74 7.60 -1.44
C LYS A 148 9.50 6.88 -0.86
N TYR A 149 8.42 7.62 -0.64
CA TYR A 149 7.19 7.12 -0.02
C TYR A 149 6.09 7.11 -1.07
N PHE A 150 5.60 5.93 -1.43
CA PHE A 150 4.51 5.77 -2.40
C PHE A 150 3.79 4.44 -2.15
N GLN A 151 2.59 4.32 -2.70
CA GLN A 151 1.83 3.07 -2.71
C GLN A 151 1.28 2.87 -4.11
N VAL A 152 1.34 1.64 -4.60
CA VAL A 152 0.72 1.25 -5.86
C VAL A 152 -0.66 0.69 -5.53
N GLY A 153 -1.70 1.31 -6.09
CA GLY A 153 -3.08 0.90 -5.95
C GLY A 153 -3.73 0.68 -7.30
N GLN A 154 -4.84 -0.04 -7.31
CA GLN A 154 -5.65 -0.27 -8.50
C GLN A 154 -6.94 0.53 -8.43
N TYR A 155 -7.38 1.06 -9.56
CA TYR A 155 -8.67 1.72 -9.66
C TYR A 155 -9.79 0.69 -9.55
N LEU A 156 -10.69 0.88 -8.58
CA LEU A 156 -11.90 0.10 -8.45
C LEU A 156 -13.00 0.74 -9.29
N ASP A 157 -13.56 -0.08 -10.15
CA ASP A 157 -14.55 0.27 -11.15
C ASP A 157 -15.90 0.62 -10.51
N SER A 158 -16.55 1.67 -11.02
CA SER A 158 -17.84 2.14 -10.50
C SER A 158 -18.98 1.37 -11.16
N PRO A 159 -19.96 0.84 -10.39
CA PRO A 159 -21.11 0.14 -10.97
C PRO A 159 -21.91 0.95 -12.01
N LEU A 160 -21.80 2.29 -11.98
CA LEU A 160 -22.53 3.20 -12.85
C LEU A 160 -22.01 3.21 -14.30
N ASP A 161 -20.73 2.92 -14.54
CA ASP A 161 -20.11 2.98 -15.88
C ASP A 161 -19.76 1.58 -16.44
N TYR A 162 -20.64 0.62 -16.17
CA TYR A 162 -20.43 -0.80 -16.47
C TYR A 162 -20.01 -1.06 -17.93
N HIS A 163 -20.62 -0.37 -18.89
CA HIS A 163 -20.43 -0.66 -20.31
C HIS A 163 -19.05 -0.24 -20.82
N GLN A 164 -18.54 0.93 -20.42
CA GLN A 164 -17.22 1.39 -20.83
C GLN A 164 -16.13 0.61 -20.10
N GLU A 165 -16.29 0.43 -18.79
CA GLU A 165 -15.30 -0.25 -17.96
C GLU A 165 -15.17 -1.74 -18.28
N LYS A 166 -16.22 -2.43 -18.75
CA LYS A 166 -16.18 -3.86 -19.07
C LYS A 166 -15.10 -4.21 -20.10
N HIS A 167 -14.93 -3.37 -21.11
CA HIS A 167 -13.89 -3.57 -22.12
C HIS A 167 -12.50 -3.29 -21.54
N VAL A 168 -12.38 -2.23 -20.75
CA VAL A 168 -11.12 -1.83 -20.09
C VAL A 168 -10.66 -2.88 -19.09
N LYS A 169 -11.57 -3.51 -18.33
CA LYS A 169 -11.28 -4.61 -17.39
C LYS A 169 -10.49 -5.76 -18.04
N LYS A 170 -10.82 -6.11 -19.29
CA LYS A 170 -10.12 -7.17 -20.05
C LYS A 170 -8.75 -6.73 -20.55
N SER A 171 -8.57 -5.42 -20.79
CA SER A 171 -7.31 -4.89 -21.29
C SER A 171 -6.29 -4.59 -20.19
N LYS A 172 -6.76 -4.20 -18.98
CA LYS A 172 -5.95 -3.85 -17.80
C LYS A 172 -4.88 -4.90 -17.48
N LYS A 173 -3.67 -4.42 -17.15
CA LYS A 173 -2.53 -5.21 -16.68
C LYS A 173 -2.17 -4.84 -15.25
N ARG A 174 -1.16 -5.53 -14.74
CA ARG A 174 -0.66 -5.36 -13.38
C ARG A 174 0.16 -4.08 -13.24
N SER A 175 0.90 -3.70 -14.28
CA SER A 175 1.78 -2.54 -14.34
C SER A 175 1.39 -1.59 -15.48
N ILE A 176 1.69 -0.30 -15.29
CA ILE A 176 1.44 0.77 -16.27
C ILE A 176 2.29 0.57 -17.52
N VAL A 177 3.55 0.16 -17.35
CA VAL A 177 4.44 -0.13 -18.49
C VAL A 177 3.87 -1.26 -19.35
N ASP A 178 3.33 -2.32 -18.73
CA ASP A 178 2.74 -3.45 -19.46
C ASP A 178 1.51 -3.05 -20.26
N ASP A 179 0.66 -2.19 -19.70
CA ASP A 179 -0.49 -1.63 -20.40
C ASP A 179 -0.05 -0.86 -21.65
N LEU A 180 0.97 -0.01 -21.51
CA LEU A 180 1.52 0.77 -22.63
C LEU A 180 2.17 -0.11 -23.69
N LEU A 181 2.86 -1.18 -23.29
CA LEU A 181 3.47 -2.12 -24.22
C LEU A 181 2.41 -2.89 -25.01
N LYS A 182 1.21 -3.08 -24.47
CA LYS A 182 0.11 -3.76 -25.18
C LYS A 182 -0.56 -2.86 -26.23
N ASP A 183 -0.52 -1.55 -26.07
CA ASP A 183 -1.12 -0.61 -27.01
C ASP A 183 -0.32 -0.51 -28.33
N ALA A 184 -0.92 -1.00 -29.41
CA ALA A 184 -0.32 -1.02 -30.74
C ALA A 184 -0.11 0.38 -31.33
N GLU A 185 -1.02 1.32 -31.07
CA GLU A 185 -0.92 2.68 -31.58
C GLU A 185 0.23 3.42 -30.91
N PHE A 186 0.33 3.27 -29.59
CA PHE A 186 1.42 3.80 -28.80
C PHE A 186 2.77 3.27 -29.28
N GLN A 187 2.90 1.96 -29.49
CA GLN A 187 4.13 1.36 -30.03
C GLN A 187 4.49 1.91 -31.41
N LYS A 188 3.53 2.02 -32.33
CA LYS A 188 3.74 2.53 -33.69
C LYS A 188 4.30 3.96 -33.64
N ARG A 189 3.74 4.80 -32.78
CA ARG A 189 4.17 6.19 -32.59
C ARG A 189 5.59 6.27 -32.02
N ILE A 190 5.89 5.52 -30.96
CA ILE A 190 7.24 5.50 -30.37
C ILE A 190 8.27 5.03 -31.39
N LYS A 191 8.00 3.93 -32.11
CA LYS A 191 8.91 3.42 -33.14
C LYS A 191 9.16 4.45 -34.24
N ARG A 192 8.12 5.16 -34.70
CA ARG A 192 8.25 6.24 -35.68
C ARG A 192 9.11 7.39 -35.14
N LYS A 193 8.79 7.92 -33.96
CA LYS A 193 9.50 9.06 -33.36
C LYS A 193 10.95 8.71 -33.02
N TYR A 194 11.21 7.51 -32.54
CA TYR A 194 12.57 7.02 -32.30
C TYR A 194 13.40 7.02 -33.58
N LYS A 195 12.85 6.53 -34.71
CA LYS A 195 13.53 6.57 -36.02
C LYS A 195 13.82 8.00 -36.47
N GLU A 196 12.86 8.92 -36.30
CA GLU A 196 13.05 10.34 -36.62
C GLU A 196 14.19 10.96 -35.79
N ILE A 197 14.22 10.69 -34.48
CA ILE A 197 15.26 11.19 -33.57
C ILE A 197 16.62 10.59 -33.93
N ALA A 198 16.70 9.27 -34.10
CA ALA A 198 17.93 8.59 -34.47
C ALA A 198 18.47 9.07 -35.83
N ALA A 199 17.59 9.35 -36.80
CA ALA A 199 17.96 9.91 -38.10
C ALA A 199 18.49 11.35 -37.99
N LYS A 200 17.97 12.17 -37.05
CA LYS A 200 18.48 13.52 -36.78
C LYS A 200 19.80 13.52 -36.01
N GLU A 201 19.97 12.58 -35.08
CA GLU A 201 21.16 12.49 -34.23
C GLU A 201 22.39 11.97 -34.98
N LYS A 202 22.25 10.93 -35.81
CA LYS A 202 23.37 10.35 -36.59
C LYS A 202 24.19 11.40 -37.38
N PRO A 203 23.60 12.29 -38.19
CA PRO A 203 24.36 13.32 -38.90
C PRO A 203 24.92 14.37 -37.95
N PHE A 204 24.23 14.72 -36.87
CA PHE A 204 24.72 15.65 -35.86
C PHE A 204 26.03 15.15 -35.22
N TYR A 205 26.07 13.88 -34.79
CA TYR A 205 27.28 13.29 -34.21
C TYR A 205 28.40 13.07 -35.25
N ARG A 206 28.07 12.74 -36.50
CA ARG A 206 29.04 12.63 -37.61
C ARG A 206 29.70 13.98 -37.91
N ASN A 207 28.91 15.05 -37.97
CA ASN A 207 29.40 16.40 -38.23
C ASN A 207 30.26 16.92 -37.07
N LYS A 208 29.88 16.65 -35.81
CA LYS A 208 30.66 17.02 -34.62
C LYS A 208 32.04 16.38 -34.61
N LYS A 209 32.16 15.07 -34.82
CA LYS A 209 33.45 14.37 -34.91
C LYS A 209 34.33 14.89 -36.06
N SER A 210 33.72 15.21 -37.21
CA SER A 210 34.45 15.81 -38.34
C SER A 210 34.95 17.23 -38.03
N GLY A 211 34.21 18.00 -37.23
CA GLY A 211 34.59 19.35 -36.80
C GLY A 211 35.72 19.34 -35.79
N GLU A 212 35.65 18.45 -34.79
CA GLU A 212 36.69 18.28 -33.75
C GLU A 212 38.02 17.81 -34.37
N SER A 213 37.99 16.81 -35.25
CA SER A 213 39.18 16.35 -35.96
C SER A 213 39.81 17.43 -36.87
N LYS A 214 39.00 18.24 -37.55
CA LYS A 214 39.48 19.40 -38.33
C LYS A 214 40.09 20.48 -37.45
N LYS A 215 39.52 20.77 -36.27
CA LYS A 215 40.07 21.71 -35.29
C LYS A 215 41.43 21.23 -34.77
N PHE A 216 41.52 19.98 -34.31
CA PHE A 216 42.77 19.38 -33.84
C PHE A 216 43.88 19.44 -34.90
N ARG A 217 43.55 19.15 -36.16
CA ARG A 217 44.50 19.20 -37.29
C ARG A 217 44.95 20.62 -37.62
N LYS A 218 44.09 21.64 -37.48
CA LYS A 218 44.47 23.06 -37.62
C LYS A 218 45.38 23.53 -36.49
N GLU A 219 45.09 23.11 -35.26
CA GLU A 219 45.88 23.48 -34.08
C GLU A 219 47.29 22.87 -34.10
N LYS A 220 47.42 21.62 -34.55
CA LYS A 220 48.73 20.98 -34.81
C LYS A 220 49.55 21.70 -35.87
N LYS A 221 48.90 22.27 -36.90
CA LYS A 221 49.58 23.04 -37.95
C LYS A 221 50.04 24.44 -37.50
N LYS A 222 49.41 25.02 -36.47
CA LYS A 222 49.80 26.33 -35.91
C LYS A 222 50.93 26.26 -34.89
N LYS A 223 51.22 25.07 -34.34
CA LYS A 223 52.31 24.83 -33.37
C LYS A 223 53.64 24.41 -34.04
N LYS A 224 53.68 24.41 -35.36
CA LYS A 224 54.87 24.09 -36.17
C LYS A 224 55.28 25.35 -36.90
#